data_AF-A0A7K4FGV7-F1
#
_entry.id   AF-A0A7K4FGV7-F1
#
_cell.length_a   1.000
_cell.length_b   1.000
_cell.length_c   1.000
_cell.angle_alpha   90.00
_cell.angle_beta   90.00
_cell.angle_gamma   90.00
#
_symmetry.space_group_name_H-M   'P 1'
#
loop_
_entity.id
_entity.type
_entity.pdbx_description
1 polymer ?
#
loop_
_entity_poly.entity_id
_entity_poly.type
_entity_poly.pdbx_seq_one_letter_code
_entity_poly.pdbx_strand_id
1 'polypeptide(L)'
;FARLEAGEAVHVGNQVIYAADLQGPPRPGRSIVYSGDTSPCEEIRRLAHRATLLIHEATTSSDIEAEANKWGHSSARQAAQLATEAEVETLFLTHFSSRYKEVEPLETEARVVFPSSQAARDLLDHLIRQP
;
A
#
# COMPACT_ATOMS: atom_id res chain seq x y z
N PHE A 1 25.38 14.03 24.23
CA PHE A 1 24.66 13.06 23.39
C PHE A 1 23.30 12.72 23.97
N ALA A 2 23.19 12.01 25.10
CA ALA A 2 21.90 11.61 25.70
C ALA A 2 20.88 12.75 25.91
N ARG A 3 21.33 13.94 26.32
CA ARG A 3 20.45 15.12 26.49
C ARG A 3 19.83 15.60 25.17
N LEU A 4 20.61 15.65 24.09
CA LEU A 4 20.10 16.03 22.76
C LEU A 4 19.16 14.97 22.18
N GLU A 5 19.43 13.68 22.41
CA GLU A 5 18.52 12.60 22.02
C GLU A 5 17.19 12.65 22.78
N ALA A 6 17.21 13.09 24.04
CA ALA A 6 16.01 13.34 24.84
C ALA A 6 15.28 14.65 24.45
N GLY A 7 15.77 15.39 23.44
CA GLY A 7 15.20 16.66 22.99
C GLY A 7 15.60 17.87 23.84
N GLU A 8 16.50 17.73 24.79
CA GLU A 8 17.00 18.84 25.60
C GLU A 8 18.08 19.63 24.86
N ALA A 9 18.08 20.95 25.06
CA ALA A 9 19.16 21.81 24.61
C ALA A 9 20.43 21.59 25.46
N VAL A 10 21.59 21.63 24.81
CA VAL A 10 22.90 21.49 25.46
C VAL A 10 23.72 22.75 25.25
N HIS A 11 24.33 23.24 26.34
CA HIS A 11 25.24 24.38 26.32
C HIS A 11 26.66 23.92 26.01
N VAL A 12 27.30 24.54 25.01
CA VAL A 12 28.71 24.32 24.65
C VAL A 12 29.38 25.69 24.56
N GLY A 13 30.16 26.05 25.58
CA GLY A 13 30.68 27.42 25.73
C GLY A 13 29.54 28.43 25.83
N ASN A 14 29.53 29.43 24.94
CA ASN A 14 28.48 30.45 24.85
C ASN A 14 27.34 30.08 23.89
N GLN A 15 27.35 28.87 23.31
CA GLN A 15 26.33 28.42 22.37
C GLN A 15 25.34 27.48 23.04
N VAL A 16 24.08 27.55 22.58
CA VAL A 16 23.02 26.60 22.91
C VAL A 16 22.76 25.78 21.65
N ILE A 17 22.86 24.47 21.75
CA ILE A 17 22.63 23.53 20.65
C ILE A 17 21.32 22.77 20.93
N TYR A 18 20.41 22.77 19.96
CA TYR A 18 19.19 21.98 19.96
C TYR A 18 19.35 20.71 19.12
N ALA A 19 18.52 19.70 19.39
CA ALA A 19 18.49 18.48 18.57
C ALA A 19 18.21 18.79 17.09
N ALA A 20 17.35 19.77 16.82
CA ALA A 20 17.00 20.22 15.47
C ALA A 20 18.18 20.85 14.69
N ASP A 21 19.22 21.34 15.38
CA ASP A 21 20.42 21.88 14.73
C ASP A 21 21.31 20.77 14.16
N LEU A 22 21.08 19.51 14.57
CA LEU A 22 21.89 18.35 14.22
C LEU A 22 21.11 17.28 13.44
N GLN A 23 19.78 17.26 13.59
CA GLN A 23 18.92 16.27 12.95
C GLN A 23 18.42 16.77 11.59
N GLY A 24 18.47 15.89 10.58
CA GLY A 24 17.80 16.13 9.30
C GLY A 24 16.27 16.09 9.44
N PRO A 25 15.54 16.41 8.36
CA PRO A 25 14.08 16.34 8.38
C PRO A 25 13.57 14.94 8.76
N PRO A 26 12.39 14.84 9.40
CA PRO A 26 11.78 13.56 9.70
C PRO A 26 11.65 12.69 8.44
N ARG A 27 12.05 11.43 8.55
CA ARG A 27 11.87 10.45 7.47
C ARG A 27 10.52 9.77 7.65
N PRO A 28 9.59 9.88 6.70
CA PRO A 28 8.30 9.21 6.81
C PRO A 28 8.48 7.69 6.93
N GLY A 29 7.64 7.08 7.77
CA GLY A 29 7.55 5.63 7.88
C GLY A 29 6.96 5.02 6.62
N ARG A 30 7.22 3.73 6.41
CA ARG A 30 6.55 2.94 5.37
C ARG A 30 5.32 2.28 5.96
N SER A 31 4.25 2.23 5.20
CA SER A 31 2.99 1.59 5.60
C SER A 31 2.57 0.56 4.57
N ILE A 32 2.19 -0.63 5.06
CA ILE A 32 1.65 -1.71 4.24
C ILE A 32 0.25 -2.02 4.76
N VAL A 33 -0.71 -2.10 3.86
CA VAL A 33 -2.07 -2.55 4.15
C VAL A 33 -2.34 -3.84 3.39
N TYR A 34 -2.92 -4.82 4.08
CA TYR A 34 -3.32 -6.10 3.52
C TYR A 34 -4.83 -6.24 3.68
N SER A 35 -5.57 -6.36 2.58
CA SER A 35 -7.04 -6.36 2.62
C SER A 35 -7.61 -7.59 3.31
N GLY A 36 -6.95 -8.74 3.15
CA GLY A 36 -7.61 -10.04 3.30
C GLY A 36 -8.69 -10.24 2.23
N ASP A 37 -9.53 -11.26 2.43
CA ASP A 37 -10.68 -11.50 1.55
C ASP A 37 -11.80 -10.53 1.90
N THR A 38 -12.26 -9.77 0.92
CA THR A 38 -13.30 -8.76 1.09
C THR A 38 -13.88 -8.35 -0.26
N SER A 39 -15.19 -8.06 -0.27
CA SER A 39 -15.76 -7.18 -1.28
C SER A 39 -15.29 -5.74 -1.06
N PRO A 40 -15.42 -4.85 -2.05
CA PRO A 40 -15.02 -3.46 -1.87
C PRO A 40 -15.76 -2.83 -0.71
N CYS A 41 -15.01 -2.31 0.25
CA CYS A 41 -15.56 -1.70 1.45
C CYS A 41 -14.81 -0.43 1.82
N GLU A 42 -15.55 0.47 2.46
CA GLU A 42 -15.10 1.79 2.84
C GLU A 42 -14.05 1.73 3.97
N GLU A 43 -14.07 0.68 4.77
CA GLU A 43 -13.12 0.41 5.84
C GLU A 43 -11.71 0.18 5.30
N ILE A 44 -11.57 -0.64 4.25
CA ILE A 44 -10.27 -0.89 3.62
C ILE A 44 -9.77 0.36 2.90
N ARG A 45 -10.65 1.10 2.22
CA ARG A 45 -10.28 2.39 1.60
C ARG A 45 -9.71 3.37 2.62
N ARG A 46 -10.37 3.52 3.78
CA ARG A 46 -9.91 4.39 4.87
C ARG A 46 -8.62 3.89 5.52
N LEU A 47 -8.49 2.58 5.73
CA LEU A 47 -7.28 1.97 6.28
C LEU A 47 -6.08 2.16 5.36
N ALA A 48 -6.29 2.04 4.05
CA ALA A 48 -5.26 2.17 3.02
C ALA A 48 -4.88 3.63 2.70
N HIS A 49 -5.52 4.63 3.32
CA HIS A 49 -5.30 6.01 2.92
C HIS A 49 -3.82 6.42 3.00
N ARG A 50 -3.23 6.79 1.86
CA ARG A 50 -1.82 7.17 1.68
C ARG A 50 -0.83 6.10 2.12
N ALA A 51 -1.21 4.83 1.99
CA ALA A 51 -0.31 3.72 2.27
C ALA A 51 0.80 3.63 1.21
N THR A 52 2.01 3.26 1.62
CA THR A 52 3.11 2.98 0.68
C THR A 52 2.79 1.79 -0.21
N LEU A 53 2.16 0.75 0.35
CA LEU A 53 1.74 -0.42 -0.40
C LEU A 53 0.37 -0.91 0.09
N LEU A 54 -0.54 -1.12 -0.86
CA LEU A 54 -1.76 -1.89 -0.65
C LEU A 54 -1.63 -3.25 -1.31
N ILE A 55 -1.78 -4.32 -0.54
CA ILE A 55 -1.93 -5.69 -1.03
C ILE A 55 -3.43 -6.00 -0.93
N HIS A 56 -4.09 -6.12 -2.08
CA HIS A 56 -5.53 -6.32 -2.16
C HIS A 56 -5.89 -7.61 -2.89
N GLU A 57 -6.92 -8.30 -2.41
CA GLU A 57 -7.49 -9.42 -3.15
C GLU A 57 -8.08 -8.98 -4.50
N ALA A 58 -7.94 -9.84 -5.51
CA ALA A 58 -8.44 -9.63 -6.85
C ALA A 58 -8.89 -10.98 -7.41
N THR A 59 -9.85 -11.60 -6.74
CA THR A 59 -10.28 -12.97 -7.02
C THR A 59 -10.72 -13.15 -8.47
N THR A 60 -11.29 -12.12 -9.08
CA THR A 60 -11.75 -12.18 -10.47
C THR A 60 -11.35 -10.99 -11.33
N SER A 61 -11.46 -11.16 -12.65
CA SER A 61 -11.60 -10.05 -13.58
C SER A 61 -12.96 -9.38 -13.39
N SER A 62 -13.08 -8.20 -13.98
CA SER A 62 -14.30 -7.40 -13.88
C SER A 62 -15.52 -7.94 -14.65
N ASP A 63 -15.32 -8.85 -15.61
CA ASP A 63 -16.41 -9.46 -16.40
C ASP A 63 -17.42 -10.23 -15.53
N ILE A 64 -16.97 -10.70 -14.36
CA ILE A 64 -17.75 -11.49 -13.40
C ILE A 64 -17.73 -10.85 -12.01
N GLU A 65 -17.50 -9.54 -11.93
CA GLU A 65 -17.42 -8.78 -10.68
C GLU A 65 -18.62 -8.99 -9.75
N ALA A 66 -19.83 -9.05 -10.30
CA ALA A 66 -21.04 -9.31 -9.54
C ALA A 66 -21.03 -10.70 -8.84
N GLU A 67 -20.38 -11.70 -9.46
CA GLU A 67 -20.20 -13.01 -8.86
C GLU A 67 -19.18 -12.94 -7.72
N ALA A 68 -18.06 -12.23 -7.90
CA ALA A 68 -17.07 -12.02 -6.84
C ALA A 68 -17.70 -11.34 -5.61
N ASN A 69 -18.41 -10.23 -5.83
CA ASN A 69 -19.06 -9.49 -4.74
C ASN A 69 -20.08 -10.36 -3.97
N LYS A 70 -20.81 -11.23 -4.66
CA LYS A 70 -21.78 -12.14 -4.03
C LYS A 70 -21.12 -13.08 -3.03
N TRP A 71 -19.86 -13.45 -3.25
CA TRP A 71 -19.09 -14.34 -2.39
C TRP A 71 -18.16 -13.60 -1.42
N GLY A 72 -18.27 -12.27 -1.31
CA GLY A 72 -17.44 -11.49 -0.42
C GLY A 72 -16.03 -11.22 -0.99
N HIS A 73 -15.87 -11.23 -2.31
CA HIS A 73 -14.62 -10.99 -3.00
C HIS A 73 -14.65 -9.74 -3.89
N SER A 74 -13.48 -9.34 -4.39
CA SER A 74 -13.27 -8.17 -5.25
C SER A 74 -12.76 -8.55 -6.65
N SER A 75 -13.12 -7.74 -7.65
CA SER A 75 -12.49 -7.78 -8.97
C SER A 75 -11.17 -7.01 -9.00
N ALA A 76 -10.30 -7.30 -9.97
CA ALA A 76 -9.06 -6.54 -10.18
C ALA A 76 -9.34 -5.05 -10.45
N ARG A 77 -10.40 -4.73 -11.22
CA ARG A 77 -10.86 -3.34 -11.40
C ARG A 77 -11.24 -2.68 -10.08
N GLN A 78 -12.00 -3.34 -9.21
CA GLN A 78 -12.43 -2.76 -7.94
C GLN A 78 -11.26 -2.51 -6.99
N ALA A 79 -10.31 -3.45 -6.92
CA ALA A 79 -9.08 -3.28 -6.15
C ALA A 79 -8.29 -2.05 -6.64
N ALA A 80 -8.20 -1.86 -7.95
CA ALA A 80 -7.55 -0.70 -8.56
C ALA A 80 -8.29 0.62 -8.32
N GLN A 81 -9.61 0.62 -8.34
CA GLN A 81 -10.43 1.79 -7.99
C GLN A 81 -10.20 2.20 -6.53
N LEU A 82 -10.25 1.23 -5.61
CA LEU A 82 -10.00 1.46 -4.20
C LEU A 82 -8.60 2.01 -3.95
N ALA A 83 -7.57 1.48 -4.63
CA ALA A 83 -6.20 1.98 -4.55
C ALA A 83 -6.10 3.46 -4.99
N THR A 84 -6.74 3.81 -6.11
CA THR A 84 -6.80 5.20 -6.59
C THR A 84 -7.47 6.12 -5.58
N GLU A 85 -8.61 5.72 -5.02
CA GLU A 85 -9.38 6.51 -4.05
C GLU A 85 -8.70 6.62 -2.67
N ALA A 86 -7.88 5.63 -2.32
CA ALA A 86 -7.09 5.63 -1.10
C ALA A 86 -5.78 6.42 -1.25
N GLU A 87 -5.40 6.85 -2.45
CA GLU A 87 -4.14 7.57 -2.72
C GLU A 87 -2.90 6.76 -2.30
N VAL A 88 -2.92 5.44 -2.51
CA VAL A 88 -1.76 4.58 -2.22
C VAL A 88 -0.66 4.80 -3.26
N GLU A 89 0.59 4.51 -2.89
CA GLU A 89 1.70 4.63 -3.84
C GLU A 89 1.76 3.44 -4.81
N THR A 90 1.44 2.22 -4.35
CA THR A 90 1.51 0.98 -5.13
C THR A 90 0.42 -0.01 -4.72
N LEU A 91 -0.10 -0.78 -5.70
CA LEU A 91 -1.10 -1.82 -5.52
C LEU A 91 -0.54 -3.17 -5.95
N PHE A 92 -0.61 -4.15 -5.06
CA PHE A 92 -0.35 -5.55 -5.34
C PHE A 92 -1.66 -6.33 -5.33
N LEU A 93 -2.00 -6.96 -6.46
CA LEU A 93 -3.15 -7.85 -6.57
C LEU A 93 -2.74 -9.24 -6.08
N THR A 94 -3.60 -9.92 -5.32
CA THR A 94 -3.38 -11.29 -4.85
C THR A 94 -4.68 -12.08 -4.76
N HIS A 95 -4.63 -13.31 -4.23
CA HIS A 95 -5.79 -14.16 -3.98
C HIS A 95 -6.61 -14.43 -5.26
N PHE A 96 -5.95 -14.88 -6.32
CA PHE A 96 -6.60 -15.11 -7.60
C PHE A 96 -7.42 -16.41 -7.62
N SER A 97 -8.59 -16.39 -8.26
CA SER A 97 -9.35 -17.61 -8.50
C SER A 97 -8.56 -18.58 -9.39
N SER A 98 -8.58 -19.86 -9.05
CA SER A 98 -7.95 -20.94 -9.81
C SER A 98 -8.47 -21.10 -11.25
N ARG A 99 -9.52 -20.37 -11.64
CA ARG A 99 -10.00 -20.31 -13.02
C ARG A 99 -9.01 -19.62 -13.96
N TYR A 100 -8.18 -18.72 -13.43
CA TYR A 100 -7.17 -18.01 -14.20
C TYR A 100 -5.89 -18.83 -14.22
N LYS A 101 -5.47 -19.26 -15.41
CA LYS A 101 -4.16 -19.90 -15.60
C LYS A 101 -3.02 -18.88 -15.54
N GLU A 102 -3.31 -17.66 -15.97
CA GLU A 102 -2.40 -16.53 -16.08
C GLU A 102 -3.06 -15.32 -15.43
N VAL A 103 -2.28 -14.49 -14.73
CA VAL A 103 -2.78 -13.34 -13.94
C VAL A 103 -2.56 -12.00 -14.67
N GLU A 104 -1.81 -12.03 -15.77
CA GLU A 104 -1.51 -10.90 -16.65
C GLU A 104 -2.76 -10.15 -17.14
N PRO A 105 -3.90 -10.82 -17.45
CA PRO A 105 -5.11 -10.10 -17.80
C PRO A 105 -5.67 -9.26 -16.64
N LEU A 106 -5.60 -9.76 -15.40
CA LEU A 106 -6.05 -9.03 -14.21
C LEU A 106 -5.12 -7.86 -13.91
N GLU A 107 -3.81 -8.07 -14.03
CA GLU A 107 -2.80 -7.00 -13.89
C GLU A 107 -3.03 -5.90 -14.92
N THR A 108 -3.29 -6.27 -16.17
CA THR A 108 -3.56 -5.33 -17.26
C THR A 108 -4.84 -4.54 -17.00
N GLU A 109 -5.92 -5.22 -16.57
CA GLU A 109 -7.18 -4.58 -16.18
C GLU A 109 -6.97 -3.56 -15.05
N ALA A 110 -6.25 -3.93 -14.00
CA ALA A 110 -5.96 -3.02 -12.89
C ALA A 110 -5.11 -1.83 -13.33
N ARG A 111 -4.08 -2.04 -14.17
CA ARG A 111 -3.20 -0.97 -14.66
C ARG A 111 -3.90 0.08 -15.51
N VAL A 112 -5.02 -0.26 -16.15
CA VAL A 112 -5.86 0.73 -16.86
C VAL A 112 -6.45 1.75 -15.88
N VAL A 113 -6.77 1.34 -14.66
CA VAL A 113 -7.36 2.20 -13.62
C VAL A 113 -6.29 2.81 -12.71
N PHE A 114 -5.30 2.01 -12.31
CA PHE A 114 -4.23 2.39 -11.40
C PHE A 114 -2.89 1.87 -11.93
N PRO A 115 -2.10 2.71 -12.64
CA PRO A 115 -0.89 2.27 -13.35
C PRO A 115 0.16 1.59 -12.48
N SER A 116 0.26 1.97 -11.20
CA SER A 116 1.17 1.37 -10.21
C SER A 116 0.66 0.04 -9.64
N SER A 117 0.03 -0.78 -10.49
CA SER A 117 -0.48 -2.11 -10.14
C SER A 117 0.47 -3.23 -10.57
N GLN A 118 0.56 -4.27 -9.76
CA GLN A 118 1.31 -5.50 -10.06
C GLN A 118 0.55 -6.71 -9.55
N ALA A 119 0.42 -7.78 -10.35
CA ALA A 119 -0.06 -9.05 -9.84
C ALA A 119 1.05 -9.77 -9.08
N ALA A 120 0.75 -10.17 -7.84
CA ALA A 120 1.63 -11.01 -7.07
C ALA A 120 1.78 -12.40 -7.72
N ARG A 121 2.91 -13.05 -7.48
CA ARG A 121 3.15 -14.45 -7.85
C ARG A 121 3.80 -15.15 -6.67
N ASP A 122 3.67 -16.46 -6.62
CA ASP A 122 4.37 -17.26 -5.62
C ASP A 122 5.86 -16.92 -5.61
N LEU A 123 6.41 -16.71 -4.41
CA LEU A 123 7.81 -16.34 -4.17
C LEU A 123 8.23 -14.96 -4.72
N LEU A 124 7.27 -14.08 -5.03
CA LEU A 124 7.59 -12.68 -5.35
C LEU A 124 8.12 -11.95 -4.11
N ASP A 125 9.34 -11.43 -4.22
CA ASP A 125 9.93 -10.51 -3.25
C ASP A 125 9.82 -9.06 -3.75
N HIS A 126 9.44 -8.14 -2.85
CA HIS A 126 9.38 -6.71 -3.16
C HIS A 126 10.05 -5.86 -2.06
N LEU A 127 11.00 -5.02 -2.46
CA LEU A 127 11.70 -4.11 -1.57
C LEU A 127 11.03 -2.74 -1.54
N ILE A 128 10.39 -2.41 -0.41
CA ILE A 128 9.86 -1.07 -0.15
C ILE A 128 11.00 -0.14 0.30
N ARG A 129 11.51 0.65 -0.64
CA ARG A 129 12.57 1.64 -0.40
C ARG A 129 12.00 2.88 0.30
N GLN A 130 12.83 3.53 1.10
CA GLN A 130 12.52 4.88 1.54
C GLN A 130 12.90 5.87 0.42
N PRO A 131 12.08 6.90 0.17
CA PRO A 131 12.45 7.98 -0.73
C PRO A 131 13.70 8.73 -0.22
#